data_AF-A0A813GQR2-F1
#
_entry.id   AF-A0A813GQR2-F1
#
_cell.length_a   1.000
_cell.length_b   1.000
_cell.length_c   1.000
_cell.angle_alpha   90.00
_cell.angle_beta   90.00
_cell.angle_gamma   90.00
#
_symmetry.space_group_name_H-M   'P 1'
#
loop_
_entity.id
_entity.type
_entity.pdbx_description
1 polymer ?
#
loop_
_entity_poly.entity_id
_entity_poly.type
_entity_poly.pdbx_seq_one_letter_code
_entity_poly.pdbx_strand_id
1 'polypeptide(L)'
;ALSECLGCLDHGLHKAHARAPDPRLLRVSNDQEQGFVQVGTSGWHVDGVMLQAPFHVQTMHFVSSIPGGDTLFLGFREFLESLGSEDLDRLRKLWFVSGVGKDIPAGDGQLSVVPLVYRHPFTGVFA
;
A
#
# COMPACT_ATOMS: atom_id res chain seq x y z
N ALA A 1 7.04 -16.69 -8.51
CA ALA A 1 6.18 -17.34 -9.53
C ALA A 1 4.91 -16.53 -9.80
N LEU A 2 3.89 -16.55 -8.92
CA LEU A 2 2.61 -15.85 -9.20
C LEU A 2 2.78 -14.32 -9.28
N SER A 3 3.34 -13.69 -8.26
CA SER A 3 3.46 -12.22 -8.20
C SER A 3 4.39 -11.66 -9.28
N GLU A 4 5.37 -12.45 -9.74
CA GLU A 4 6.28 -12.07 -10.84
C GLU A 4 5.53 -11.98 -12.19
N CYS A 5 4.41 -12.69 -12.36
CA CYS A 5 3.56 -12.55 -13.54
C CYS A 5 2.76 -11.23 -13.55
N LEU A 6 2.68 -10.53 -12.41
CA LEU A 6 1.92 -9.28 -12.27
C LEU A 6 2.81 -8.04 -12.39
N GLY A 7 4.13 -8.21 -12.49
CA GLY A 7 5.10 -7.14 -12.66
C GLY A 7 6.43 -7.41 -11.96
N CYS A 8 7.26 -6.36 -11.89
CA CYS A 8 8.50 -6.41 -11.14
C CYS A 8 8.21 -6.41 -9.63
N LEU A 9 8.91 -7.28 -8.88
CA LEU A 9 8.80 -7.31 -7.44
C LEU A 9 9.65 -6.20 -6.81
N ASP A 10 9.04 -5.41 -5.94
CA ASP A 10 9.73 -4.47 -5.07
C ASP A 10 9.55 -4.91 -3.60
N HIS A 11 10.65 -4.94 -2.86
CA HIS A 11 10.71 -5.34 -1.46
C HIS A 11 11.51 -4.33 -0.61
N GLY A 12 11.79 -3.13 -1.14
CA GLY A 12 12.63 -2.13 -0.49
C GLY A 12 12.04 -1.51 0.79
N LEU A 13 10.72 -1.65 0.99
CA LEU A 13 10.02 -1.09 2.15
C LEU A 13 10.09 -1.95 3.42
N HIS A 14 10.60 -3.18 3.35
CA HIS A 14 10.71 -4.04 4.53
C HIS A 14 12.07 -4.72 4.61
N LYS A 15 12.44 -5.14 5.83
CA LYS A 15 13.60 -6.00 6.05
C LYS A 15 13.16 -7.46 5.91
N ALA A 16 13.99 -8.32 5.36
CA ALA A 16 13.68 -9.75 5.31
C ALA A 16 13.61 -10.33 6.73
N HIS A 17 12.57 -11.11 7.03
CA HIS A 17 12.47 -11.85 8.28
C HIS A 17 13.14 -13.22 8.14
N ALA A 18 13.88 -13.69 9.14
CA ALA A 18 14.64 -14.96 9.06
C ALA A 18 13.76 -16.20 8.82
N ARG A 19 12.48 -16.14 9.22
CA ARG A 19 11.49 -17.21 8.98
C ARG A 19 10.73 -17.07 7.66
N ALA A 20 10.99 -16.02 6.87
CA ALA A 20 10.40 -15.90 5.55
C ALA A 20 11.05 -16.93 4.60
N PRO A 21 10.28 -17.70 3.83
CA PRO A 21 10.83 -18.70 2.90
C PRO A 21 11.56 -18.06 1.70
N ASP A 22 11.30 -16.77 1.43
CA ASP A 22 11.96 -15.96 0.43
C ASP A 22 12.17 -14.56 1.03
N PRO A 23 13.39 -13.98 0.95
CA PRO A 23 13.69 -12.68 1.55
C PRO A 23 12.90 -11.50 0.94
N ARG A 24 12.28 -11.69 -0.22
CA ARG A 24 11.44 -10.68 -0.87
C ARG A 24 10.02 -10.62 -0.30
N LEU A 25 9.64 -11.57 0.56
CA LEU A 25 8.31 -11.66 1.15
C LEU A 25 8.25 -10.93 2.49
N LEU A 26 7.28 -10.02 2.60
CA LEU A 26 6.85 -9.49 3.88
C LEU A 26 6.09 -10.59 4.64
N ARG A 27 6.70 -11.14 5.68
CA ARG A 27 6.06 -12.13 6.55
C ARG A 27 5.37 -11.43 7.72
N VAL A 28 4.04 -11.37 7.71
CA VAL A 28 3.22 -10.75 8.77
C VAL A 28 2.81 -11.80 9.80
N SER A 29 2.91 -11.48 11.08
CA SER A 29 2.47 -12.34 12.18
C SER A 29 2.08 -11.51 13.40
N ASN A 30 1.30 -12.09 14.31
CA ASN A 30 1.09 -11.55 15.65
C ASN A 30 2.17 -11.99 16.66
N ASP A 31 3.12 -12.84 16.24
CA ASP A 31 4.27 -13.28 17.00
C ASP A 31 5.56 -12.70 16.36
N GLN A 32 6.33 -11.98 17.16
CA GLN A 32 7.56 -11.31 16.71
C GLN A 32 8.66 -12.30 16.30
N GLU A 33 8.65 -13.54 16.82
CA GLU A 33 9.57 -14.58 16.37
C GLU A 33 9.17 -15.18 15.01
N GLN A 34 7.94 -14.89 14.56
CA GLN A 34 7.35 -15.45 13.35
C GLN A 34 7.18 -14.41 12.25
N GLY A 35 7.27 -13.11 12.51
CA GLY A 35 7.16 -12.10 11.46
C GLY A 35 7.05 -10.66 11.97
N PHE A 36 6.69 -9.77 11.05
CA PHE A 36 6.37 -8.38 11.33
C PHE A 36 5.05 -8.29 12.08
N VAL A 37 5.11 -7.73 13.29
CA VAL A 37 3.98 -7.47 14.18
C VAL A 37 3.44 -6.06 14.00
N GLN A 38 2.25 -5.78 14.54
CA GLN A 38 1.57 -4.47 14.49
C GLN A 38 1.21 -3.98 13.08
N VAL A 39 1.24 -4.85 12.08
CA VAL A 39 0.78 -4.55 10.72
C VAL A 39 -0.74 -4.41 10.71
N GLY A 40 -1.25 -3.41 9.98
CA GLY A 40 -2.70 -3.14 9.86
C GLY A 40 -3.30 -2.29 10.99
N THR A 41 -2.48 -1.70 11.87
CA THR A 41 -2.96 -0.91 13.02
C THR A 41 -3.07 0.59 12.75
N SER A 42 -2.57 1.07 11.61
CA SER A 42 -2.41 2.49 11.27
C SER A 42 -3.63 3.16 10.62
N GLY A 43 -4.79 2.49 10.58
CA GLY A 43 -6.00 2.97 9.89
C GLY A 43 -5.99 2.70 8.38
N TRP A 44 -6.93 3.34 7.66
CA TRP A 44 -7.06 3.20 6.21
C TRP A 44 -5.83 3.74 5.48
N HIS A 45 -5.25 2.94 4.59
CA HIS A 45 -4.09 3.31 3.79
C HIS A 45 -4.01 2.51 2.49
N VAL A 46 -3.10 2.92 1.62
CA VAL A 46 -2.64 2.18 0.45
C VAL A 46 -1.14 1.93 0.61
N ASP A 47 -0.69 0.73 0.27
CA ASP A 47 0.71 0.35 0.40
C ASP A 47 1.60 1.14 -0.56
N GLY A 48 2.76 1.57 -0.05
CA GLY A 48 3.73 2.34 -0.84
C GLY A 48 3.30 3.77 -1.15
N VAL A 49 2.26 4.32 -0.51
CA VAL A 49 1.83 5.72 -0.71
C VAL A 49 2.91 6.77 -0.36
N MET A 50 3.95 6.35 0.36
CA MET A 50 5.12 7.18 0.67
C MET A 50 6.15 7.23 -0.47
N LEU A 51 6.04 6.32 -1.46
CA LEU A 51 6.89 6.26 -2.64
C LEU A 51 6.39 7.21 -3.73
N GLN A 52 7.31 7.65 -4.61
CA GLN A 52 6.97 8.41 -5.82
C GLN A 52 6.15 7.58 -6.82
N ALA A 53 6.38 6.27 -6.84
CA ALA A 53 5.60 5.30 -7.61
C ALA A 53 5.11 4.20 -6.64
N PRO A 54 3.88 4.33 -6.10
CA PRO A 54 3.29 3.30 -5.26
C PRO A 54 3.12 1.97 -6.01
N PHE A 55 2.97 0.88 -5.26
CA PHE A 55 2.76 -0.43 -5.85
C PHE A 55 1.40 -0.49 -6.56
N HIS A 56 1.37 -1.01 -7.79
CA HIS A 56 0.12 -1.18 -8.53
C HIS A 56 -0.66 -2.43 -8.11
N VAL A 57 0.02 -3.44 -7.57
CA VAL A 57 -0.57 -4.72 -7.15
C VAL A 57 0.09 -5.20 -5.87
N GLN A 58 -0.74 -5.72 -4.97
CA GLN A 58 -0.32 -6.46 -3.79
C GLN A 58 -0.91 -7.87 -3.82
N THR A 59 -0.10 -8.86 -3.44
CA THR A 59 -0.54 -10.25 -3.30
C THR A 59 -0.37 -10.68 -1.85
N MET A 60 -1.44 -11.20 -1.24
CA MET A 60 -1.42 -11.73 0.13
C MET A 60 -1.75 -13.22 0.12
N HIS A 61 -1.07 -13.99 0.96
CA HIS A 61 -1.38 -15.40 1.21
C HIS A 61 -1.56 -15.62 2.72
N PHE A 62 -2.79 -15.92 3.13
CA PHE A 62 -3.17 -16.09 4.52
C PHE A 62 -2.96 -17.54 4.96
N VAL A 63 -1.85 -17.79 5.67
CA VAL A 63 -1.51 -19.14 6.18
C VAL A 63 -2.40 -19.52 7.37
N SER A 64 -2.77 -18.55 8.20
CA SER A 64 -3.65 -18.71 9.36
C SER A 64 -4.33 -17.36 9.65
N SER A 65 -5.53 -17.40 10.20
CA SER A 65 -6.31 -16.22 10.61
C SER A 65 -7.02 -16.47 11.94
N ILE A 66 -7.39 -15.38 12.60
CA ILE A 66 -8.19 -15.39 13.83
C ILE A 66 -9.51 -14.65 13.61
N PRO A 67 -10.57 -14.95 14.37
CA PRO A 67 -11.78 -14.13 14.36
C PRO A 67 -11.46 -12.65 14.65
N GLY A 68 -12.02 -11.74 13.85
CA GLY A 68 -11.81 -10.29 13.98
C GLY A 68 -10.54 -9.74 13.33
N GLY A 69 -9.70 -10.60 12.72
CA GLY A 69 -8.52 -10.19 11.94
C GLY A 69 -8.84 -9.84 10.49
N ASP A 70 -10.01 -9.28 10.21
CA ASP A 70 -10.50 -9.03 8.86
C ASP A 70 -9.69 -7.91 8.17
N THR A 71 -9.39 -8.09 6.89
CA THR A 71 -8.85 -7.02 6.04
C THR A 71 -9.99 -6.41 5.25
N LEU A 72 -10.30 -5.14 5.52
CA LEU A 72 -11.36 -4.41 4.85
C LEU A 72 -10.80 -3.68 3.62
N PHE A 73 -11.56 -3.67 2.54
CA PHE A 73 -11.25 -2.96 1.30
C PHE A 73 -12.32 -1.92 1.01
N LEU A 74 -11.90 -0.73 0.59
CA LEU A 74 -12.76 0.33 0.09
C LEU A 74 -12.44 0.55 -1.39
N GLY A 75 -13.46 0.39 -2.24
CA GLY A 75 -13.37 0.76 -3.65
C GLY A 75 -13.25 2.29 -3.78
N PHE A 76 -12.05 2.78 -4.09
CA PHE A 76 -11.80 4.23 -4.08
C PHE A 76 -12.59 4.95 -5.17
N ARG A 77 -12.83 4.30 -6.31
CA ARG A 77 -13.67 4.84 -7.38
C ARG A 77 -15.11 5.02 -6.90
N GLU A 78 -15.69 3.98 -6.30
CA GLU A 78 -17.06 3.98 -5.78
C GLU A 78 -17.21 5.05 -4.68
N PHE A 79 -16.18 5.21 -3.86
CA PHE A 79 -16.10 6.30 -2.90
C PHE A 79 -16.13 7.67 -3.59
N LEU A 80 -15.27 7.92 -4.60
CA LEU A 80 -15.26 9.19 -5.34
C LEU A 80 -16.60 9.46 -6.05
N GLU A 81 -17.23 8.43 -6.61
CA GLU A 81 -18.54 8.51 -7.27
C GLU A 81 -19.68 8.80 -6.29
N SER A 82 -19.51 8.46 -5.01
CA SER A 82 -20.48 8.79 -3.95
C SER A 82 -20.41 10.24 -3.48
N LEU A 83 -19.34 10.97 -3.82
CA LEU A 83 -19.17 12.37 -3.44
C LEU A 83 -20.00 13.30 -4.33
N GLY A 84 -20.45 14.41 -3.75
CA GLY A 84 -21.03 15.51 -4.52
C GLY A 84 -20.01 16.13 -5.48
N SER A 85 -20.49 16.70 -6.59
CA SER A 85 -19.63 17.32 -7.61
C SER A 85 -18.67 18.38 -7.07
N GLU A 86 -19.09 19.17 -6.08
CA GLU A 86 -18.26 20.18 -5.43
C GLU A 86 -17.05 19.58 -4.70
N ASP A 87 -17.28 18.54 -3.89
CA ASP A 87 -16.20 17.85 -3.17
C ASP A 87 -15.23 17.17 -4.14
N LEU A 88 -15.75 16.50 -5.18
CA LEU A 88 -14.90 15.86 -6.17
C LEU A 88 -14.03 16.88 -6.92
N ASP A 89 -14.59 18.01 -7.32
CA ASP A 89 -13.84 19.08 -7.99
C ASP A 89 -12.83 19.77 -7.07
N ARG A 90 -13.11 19.81 -5.77
CA ARG A 90 -12.14 20.24 -4.76
C ARG A 90 -10.98 19.25 -4.66
N LEU A 91 -11.25 17.96 -4.48
CA LEU A 91 -10.23 16.92 -4.33
C LEU A 91 -9.31 16.81 -5.55
N ARG A 92 -9.85 16.97 -6.76
CA ARG A 92 -9.08 16.97 -8.03
C ARG A 92 -8.03 18.07 -8.14
N LYS A 93 -8.13 19.13 -7.32
CA LYS A 93 -7.17 20.25 -7.29
C LYS A 93 -6.12 20.08 -6.19
N LEU A 94 -6.26 19.06 -5.34
CA LEU A 94 -5.37 18.81 -4.22
C LEU A 94 -4.23 17.88 -4.60
N TRP A 95 -3.15 18.02 -3.85
CA TRP A 95 -1.97 17.17 -3.92
C TRP A 95 -1.81 16.46 -2.58
N PHE A 96 -1.50 15.18 -2.65
CA PHE A 96 -1.07 14.40 -1.51
C PHE A 96 0.44 14.52 -1.36
N VAL A 97 0.87 14.86 -0.14
CA VAL A 97 2.29 14.98 0.21
C VAL A 97 2.57 13.97 1.31
N SER A 98 3.48 13.05 1.03
CA SER A 98 3.99 12.06 1.96
C SER A 98 5.52 12.03 1.93
N GLY A 99 6.14 11.37 2.88
CA GLY A 99 7.58 11.17 2.87
C GLY A 99 8.00 9.93 3.63
N VAL A 100 9.04 9.28 3.13
CA VAL A 100 9.64 8.15 3.82
C VAL A 100 10.59 8.68 4.89
N GLY A 101 10.42 8.22 6.14
CA GLY A 101 11.33 8.58 7.23
C GLY A 101 12.74 8.04 6.99
N LYS A 102 13.75 8.61 7.66
CA LYS A 102 15.17 8.23 7.51
C LYS A 102 15.47 6.76 7.85
N ASP A 103 14.54 6.06 8.48
CA ASP A 103 14.71 4.69 8.96
C ASP A 103 14.41 3.61 7.91
N ILE A 104 13.90 3.99 6.72
CA ILE A 104 13.60 3.05 5.64
C ILE A 104 14.68 3.15 4.54
N PRO A 105 15.40 2.05 4.24
CA PRO A 105 16.53 2.06 3.29
C PRO A 105 16.19 2.54 1.88
N ALA A 106 14.94 2.32 1.43
CA ALA A 106 14.49 2.67 0.08
C ALA A 106 14.01 4.12 -0.10
N GLY A 107 14.01 4.96 0.95
CA GLY A 107 13.43 6.30 0.86
C GLY A 107 14.14 7.36 1.69
N ASP A 108 15.47 7.35 1.73
CA ASP A 108 16.26 8.33 2.47
C ASP A 108 15.84 9.78 2.14
N GLY A 109 15.03 10.37 3.05
CA GLY A 109 14.51 11.73 2.93
C GLY A 109 13.60 11.99 1.74
N GLN A 110 13.08 10.96 1.06
CA GLN A 110 12.29 11.13 -0.15
C GLN A 110 10.87 11.58 0.20
N LEU A 111 10.52 12.80 -0.22
CA LEU A 111 9.13 13.28 -0.26
C LEU A 111 8.46 12.76 -1.53
N SER A 112 7.26 12.22 -1.40
CA SER A 112 6.35 11.93 -2.50
C SER A 112 5.28 13.01 -2.59
N VAL A 113 5.09 13.55 -3.79
CA VAL A 113 4.09 14.57 -4.09
C VAL A 113 3.32 14.11 -5.30
N VAL A 114 2.10 13.63 -5.07
CA VAL A 114 1.23 13.05 -6.11
C VAL A 114 -0.13 13.72 -6.10
N PRO A 115 -0.87 13.77 -7.23
CA PRO A 115 -2.25 14.25 -7.21
C PRO A 115 -3.08 13.43 -6.24
N LEU A 116 -3.95 14.07 -5.45
CA LEU A 116 -4.82 13.36 -4.52
C LEU A 116 -5.84 12.47 -5.25
N VAL A 117 -6.26 12.91 -6.44
CA VAL A 117 -7.09 12.15 -7.38
C VAL A 117 -6.39 12.16 -8.73
N TYR A 118 -6.16 10.98 -9.30
CA TYR A 118 -5.45 10.80 -10.58
C TYR A 118 -6.24 9.88 -11.51
N ARG A 119 -5.84 9.82 -12.79
CA ARG A 119 -6.41 8.83 -13.71
C ARG A 119 -5.63 7.53 -13.61
N HIS A 120 -6.31 6.45 -13.27
CA HIS A 120 -5.70 5.15 -13.19
C HIS A 120 -5.10 4.75 -14.55
N PRO A 121 -3.81 4.36 -14.62
CA PRO A 121 -3.08 4.27 -15.89
C PRO A 121 -3.60 3.19 -16.84
N PHE A 122 -4.23 2.14 -16.32
CA PHE A 122 -4.72 1.03 -17.14
C PHE A 122 -6.19 1.16 -17.56
N THR A 123 -6.99 1.89 -16.79
CA THR A 123 -8.46 1.96 -16.99
C THR A 123 -8.91 3.36 -17.41
N GLY A 124 -8.08 4.38 -17.22
CA GLY A 124 -8.37 5.79 -17.56
C GLY A 124 -9.40 6.47 -16.65
N VAL A 125 -9.98 5.74 -15.69
CA VAL A 125 -10.97 6.26 -14.72
C VAL A 125 -10.27 6.98 -13.57
N PHE A 126 -10.98 7.88 -12.90
CA PHE A 126 -10.44 8.57 -11.72
C PHE A 126 -10.34 7.62 -10.52
N ALA A 127 -9.21 7.68 -9.85
CA ALA A 127 -8.84 6.93 -8.65
C ALA A 127 -7.85 7.77 -7.82
#